data_AF-A0A955KBQ0-F1
#
_entry.id   AF-A0A955KBQ0-F1
#
_cell.length_a   1.000
_cell.length_b   1.000
_cell.length_c   1.000
_cell.angle_alpha   90.00
_cell.angle_beta   90.00
_cell.angle_gamma   90.00
#
_symmetry.space_group_name_H-M   'P 1'
#
loop_
_entity.id
_entity.type
_entity.pdbx_description
1 polymer ?
#
loop_
_entity_poly.entity_id
_entity_poly.type
_entity_poly.pdbx_seq_one_letter_code
_entity_poly.pdbx_strand_id
1 'polypeptide(L)'
;MTPQEKAAAEAASFVAKFNKIILFPTIALLSAVAFLVFLWGLAEYFMNANNEQARQQGVKHITWGIIGLVVMISAYAILTVAANTIGIGTQLKCATDPSQPGCGAAFTIPGP
;
A
#
# COMPACT_ATOMS: atom_id res chain seq x y z
N MET A 1 -13.54 34.02 8.62
CA MET A 1 -13.25 32.69 9.20
C MET A 1 -14.51 32.20 9.88
N THR A 2 -15.24 31.33 9.21
CA THR A 2 -16.40 30.69 9.84
C THR A 2 -15.90 29.66 10.87
N PRO A 3 -16.60 29.45 12.00
CA PRO A 3 -16.22 28.42 12.97
C PRO A 3 -16.20 26.98 12.38
N GLN A 4 -16.90 26.76 11.27
CA GLN A 4 -16.94 25.49 10.54
C GLN A 4 -15.61 25.13 9.84
N GLU A 5 -14.89 26.11 9.28
CA GLU A 5 -13.62 25.86 8.57
C GLU A 5 -12.48 25.42 9.50
N LYS A 6 -12.45 25.94 10.73
CA LYS A 6 -11.43 25.56 11.73
C LYS A 6 -11.59 24.11 12.19
N ALA A 7 -12.83 23.67 12.42
CA ALA A 7 -13.13 22.29 12.81
C ALA A 7 -12.80 21.29 11.69
N ALA A 8 -13.07 21.64 10.42
CA ALA A 8 -12.71 20.82 9.27
C ALA A 8 -11.18 20.73 9.07
N ALA A 9 -10.44 21.81 9.34
CA ALA A 9 -8.98 21.83 9.24
C ALA A 9 -8.30 20.94 10.29
N GLU A 10 -8.82 20.89 11.52
CA GLU A 10 -8.27 20.01 12.57
C GLU A 10 -8.51 18.53 12.25
N ALA A 11 -9.72 18.18 11.80
CA ALA A 11 -10.04 16.82 11.38
C ALA A 11 -9.18 16.38 10.17
N ALA A 12 -9.00 17.26 9.19
CA ALA A 12 -8.13 17.00 8.05
C ALA A 12 -6.66 16.80 8.46
N SER A 13 -6.16 17.59 9.42
CA SER A 13 -4.80 17.45 9.97
C SER A 13 -4.61 16.11 10.70
N PHE A 14 -5.61 15.69 11.48
CA PHE A 14 -5.57 14.39 12.18
C PHE A 14 -5.52 13.23 11.18
N VAL A 15 -6.41 13.23 10.18
CA VAL A 15 -6.44 12.19 9.14
C VAL A 15 -5.13 12.17 8.35
N ALA A 16 -4.59 13.34 7.98
CA ALA A 16 -3.32 13.42 7.27
C ALA A 16 -2.14 12.88 8.09
N LYS A 17 -2.08 13.20 9.39
CA LYS A 17 -1.04 12.66 10.30
C LYS A 17 -1.18 11.16 10.49
N PHE A 18 -2.39 10.66 10.71
CA PHE A 18 -2.64 9.23 10.85
C PHE A 18 -2.23 8.46 9.59
N ASN A 19 -2.63 8.95 8.42
CA ASN A 19 -2.31 8.30 7.16
C ASN A 19 -0.79 8.25 6.93
N LYS A 20 -0.10 9.36 7.18
CA LYS A 20 1.36 9.50 7.01
C LYS A 20 2.18 8.67 8.01
N ILE A 21 1.74 8.58 9.26
CA ILE A 21 2.52 7.96 10.34
C ILE A 21 2.18 6.47 10.49
N ILE A 22 0.93 6.09 10.28
CA ILE A 22 0.46 4.72 10.55
C ILE A 22 0.20 3.97 9.25
N LEU A 23 -0.62 4.50 8.35
CA LEU A 23 -1.09 3.72 7.20
C LEU A 23 0.04 3.41 6.22
N PHE A 24 0.75 4.43 5.73
CA PHE A 24 1.81 4.23 4.73
C PHE A 24 2.98 3.35 5.24
N PRO A 25 3.53 3.57 6.45
CA PRO A 25 4.60 2.72 6.96
C PRO A 25 4.15 1.28 7.23
N THR A 26 2.92 1.08 7.71
CA THR A 26 2.39 -0.27 7.97
C THR A 26 2.21 -1.06 6.68
N ILE A 27 1.65 -0.45 5.63
CA ILE A 27 1.50 -1.10 4.33
C ILE A 27 2.88 -1.47 3.76
N ALA A 28 3.84 -0.55 3.80
CA ALA A 28 5.20 -0.80 3.33
C ALA A 28 5.89 -1.94 4.12
N LEU A 29 5.72 -1.97 5.45
CA LEU A 29 6.28 -3.01 6.31
C LEU A 29 5.65 -4.38 6.03
N LEU A 30 4.32 -4.46 5.94
CA LEU A 30 3.63 -5.70 5.60
C LEU A 30 4.00 -6.21 4.20
N SER A 31 4.14 -5.31 3.23
CA SER A 31 4.59 -5.66 1.88
C SER A 31 6.02 -6.21 1.89
N ALA A 32 6.92 -5.61 2.67
CA ALA A 32 8.30 -6.10 2.82
C ALA A 32 8.33 -7.50 3.46
N VAL A 33 7.55 -7.73 4.51
CA VAL A 33 7.46 -9.05 5.15
C VAL A 33 6.87 -10.09 4.20
N ALA A 34 5.79 -9.76 3.48
CA ALA A 34 5.20 -10.66 2.49
C ALA A 34 6.21 -11.05 1.39
N PHE A 35 7.00 -10.09 0.92
CA PHE A 35 8.05 -10.33 -0.07
C PHE A 35 9.16 -11.24 0.49
N LEU A 36 9.58 -11.04 1.74
CA LEU A 36 10.57 -11.91 2.40
C LEU A 36 10.06 -13.35 2.56
N VAL A 37 8.81 -13.54 2.98
CA VAL A 37 8.19 -14.88 3.09
C VAL A 37 8.08 -15.55 1.72
N PHE A 38 7.74 -14.78 0.68
CA PHE A 38 7.73 -15.27 -0.70
C PHE A 38 9.12 -15.74 -1.16
N LEU A 39 10.18 -14.95 -0.92
CA LEU A 39 11.56 -15.33 -1.25
C LEU A 39 12.02 -16.56 -0.45
N TRP A 40 11.66 -16.65 0.82
CA TRP A 40 11.95 -17.81 1.66
C TRP A 40 11.27 -19.08 1.11
N GLY A 41 9.99 -18.99 0.74
CA GLY A 41 9.26 -20.09 0.13
C GLY A 41 9.89 -20.57 -1.18
N LEU A 42 10.35 -19.65 -2.03
CA LEU A 42 11.07 -20.00 -3.26
C LEU A 42 12.39 -20.74 -2.96
N ALA A 43 13.20 -20.22 -2.04
CA ALA A 43 14.47 -20.84 -1.65
C ALA A 43 14.23 -22.26 -1.10
N GLU A 44 13.25 -22.43 -0.21
CA GLU A 44 12.91 -23.72 0.37
C GLU A 44 12.39 -24.73 -0.67
N TYR A 45 11.61 -24.27 -1.65
CA TYR A 45 11.13 -25.10 -2.76
C TYR A 45 12.26 -25.60 -3.66
N PHE A 46 13.22 -24.73 -4.01
CA PHE A 46 14.36 -25.12 -4.86
C PHE A 46 15.37 -26.01 -4.13
N MET A 47 15.68 -25.71 -2.86
CA MET A 47 16.64 -26.49 -2.07
C MET A 47 16.13 -27.91 -1.75
N ASN A 48 14.81 -28.11 -1.67
CA ASN A 48 14.19 -29.39 -1.33
C ASN A 48 13.57 -30.12 -2.53
N ALA A 49 14.02 -29.83 -3.75
CA ALA A 49 13.45 -30.41 -4.98
C ALA A 49 13.47 -31.96 -5.01
N ASN A 50 14.40 -32.60 -4.30
CA ASN A 50 14.56 -34.06 -4.24
C ASN A 50 13.76 -34.75 -3.12
N ASN A 51 13.05 -34.02 -2.25
CA ASN A 51 12.27 -34.60 -1.16
C ASN A 51 10.81 -34.13 -1.23
N GLU A 52 9.89 -35.04 -1.57
CA GLU A 52 8.47 -34.73 -1.73
C GLU A 52 7.83 -34.07 -0.50
N GLN A 53 8.22 -34.47 0.71
CA GLN A 53 7.64 -33.94 1.95
C GLN A 53 8.07 -32.49 2.18
N ALA A 54 9.35 -32.17 1.96
CA ALA A 54 9.86 -30.82 2.09
C ALA A 54 9.41 -29.92 0.92
N ARG A 55 9.18 -30.49 -0.27
CA ARG A 55 8.58 -29.77 -1.40
C ARG A 55 7.14 -29.33 -1.10
N GLN A 56 6.34 -30.19 -0.45
CA GLN A 56 4.97 -29.81 -0.04
C GLN A 56 4.97 -28.66 0.98
N GLN A 57 5.96 -28.60 1.86
CA GLN A 57 6.12 -27.48 2.81
C GLN A 57 6.52 -26.18 2.10
N GLY A 58 7.50 -26.24 1.18
CA GLY A 58 7.89 -25.08 0.37
C GLY A 58 6.75 -24.52 -0.48
N VAL A 59 5.92 -25.38 -1.07
CA VAL A 59 4.71 -24.96 -1.83
C VAL A 59 3.73 -24.21 -0.93
N LYS A 60 3.54 -24.63 0.33
CA LYS A 60 2.67 -23.90 1.27
C LYS A 60 3.21 -22.50 1.52
N HIS A 61 4.51 -22.34 1.80
CA HIS A 61 5.12 -21.02 2.02
C HIS A 61 5.04 -20.12 0.79
N ILE A 62 5.27 -20.66 -0.41
CA ILE A 62 5.08 -19.92 -1.67
C ILE A 62 3.62 -19.46 -1.81
N THR A 63 2.66 -20.35 -1.54
CA THR A 63 1.23 -20.03 -1.68
C THR A 63 0.82 -18.90 -0.75
N TRP A 64 1.26 -18.93 0.51
CA TRP A 64 1.04 -17.83 1.46
C TRP A 64 1.70 -16.52 1.00
N GLY A 65 2.91 -16.58 0.44
CA GLY A 65 3.58 -15.42 -0.15
C GLY A 65 2.83 -14.83 -1.35
N ILE A 66 2.34 -15.68 -2.26
CA ILE A 66 1.57 -15.26 -3.45
C ILE A 66 0.24 -14.61 -3.03
N ILE A 67 -0.47 -15.20 -2.06
CA ILE A 67 -1.71 -14.62 -1.54
C ILE A 67 -1.44 -13.20 -1.02
N GLY A 68 -0.36 -13.00 -0.25
CA GLY A 68 0.05 -11.68 0.23
C GLY A 68 0.30 -10.69 -0.90
N LEU A 69 1.03 -11.10 -1.94
CA LEU A 69 1.33 -10.25 -3.10
C LEU A 69 0.06 -9.88 -3.89
N VAL A 70 -0.82 -10.86 -4.12
CA VAL A 70 -2.08 -10.66 -4.84
C VAL A 70 -2.99 -9.68 -4.09
N VAL A 71 -3.05 -9.75 -2.76
CA VAL A 71 -3.85 -8.80 -1.96
C VAL A 71 -3.32 -7.38 -2.10
N MET A 72 -2.00 -7.17 -2.07
CA MET A 72 -1.41 -5.83 -2.25
C MET A 72 -1.73 -5.25 -3.63
N ILE A 73 -1.57 -6.05 -4.70
CA ILE A 73 -1.86 -5.62 -6.07
C ILE A 73 -3.35 -5.37 -6.25
N SER A 74 -4.20 -6.24 -5.71
CA SER A 74 -5.66 -6.11 -5.79
C SER A 74 -6.14 -4.83 -5.11
N ALA A 75 -5.62 -4.51 -3.93
CA ALA A 75 -5.98 -3.28 -3.23
C ALA A 75 -5.63 -2.04 -4.07
N TYR A 76 -4.41 -1.98 -4.64
CA TYR A 76 -4.00 -0.86 -5.48
C TYR A 76 -4.84 -0.74 -6.77
N ALA A 77 -5.16 -1.87 -7.40
CA ALA A 77 -5.99 -1.91 -8.60
C ALA A 77 -7.40 -1.37 -8.31
N ILE A 78 -8.03 -1.83 -7.23
CA ILE A 78 -9.36 -1.37 -6.82
C ILE A 78 -9.35 0.13 -6.49
N LEU A 79 -8.37 0.59 -5.72
CA LEU A 79 -8.23 2.03 -5.39
C LEU A 79 -8.06 2.87 -6.66
N THR A 80 -7.26 2.40 -7.61
CA THR A 80 -7.03 3.11 -8.87
C THR A 80 -8.30 3.18 -9.71
N VAL A 81 -9.04 2.08 -9.85
CA VAL A 81 -10.31 2.06 -10.59
C VAL A 81 -11.35 2.96 -9.91
N ALA A 82 -11.51 2.85 -8.59
CA ALA A 82 -12.43 3.68 -7.83
C ALA A 82 -12.08 5.17 -7.93
N ALA A 83 -10.79 5.53 -7.77
CA ALA A 83 -10.34 6.91 -7.85
C ALA A 83 -10.53 7.52 -9.25
N ASN A 84 -10.29 6.75 -10.31
CA ASN A 84 -10.57 7.23 -11.68
C ASN A 84 -12.08 7.37 -11.94
N THR A 85 -12.91 6.50 -11.36
CA THR A 85 -14.38 6.55 -11.50
C THR A 85 -14.96 7.80 -10.85
N ILE A 86 -14.40 8.25 -9.72
CA ILE A 86 -14.85 9.43 -8.97
C ILE A 86 -14.11 10.70 -9.42
N GLY A 87 -13.17 10.61 -10.37
CA GLY A 87 -12.42 11.75 -10.91
C GLY A 87 -11.26 12.25 -10.03
N ILE A 88 -10.83 11.48 -9.03
CA ILE A 88 -9.76 11.81 -8.08
C ILE A 88 -8.46 11.00 -8.30
N GLY A 89 -8.30 10.39 -9.49
CA GLY A 89 -7.14 9.57 -9.84
C GLY A 89 -5.80 10.28 -9.68
N THR A 90 -5.72 11.58 -10.01
CA THR A 90 -4.51 12.40 -9.85
C THR A 90 -4.12 12.53 -8.38
N GLN A 91 -5.10 12.73 -7.49
CA GLN A 91 -4.86 12.86 -6.04
C GLN A 91 -4.33 11.55 -5.45
N LEU A 92 -4.85 10.40 -5.89
CA LEU A 92 -4.38 9.09 -5.46
C LEU A 92 -2.91 8.82 -5.86
N LYS A 93 -2.55 9.18 -7.10
CA LYS A 93 -1.17 9.03 -7.61
C LYS A 93 -0.19 9.87 -6.80
N CYS A 94 -0.56 11.12 -6.50
CA CYS A 94 0.27 12.02 -5.68
C CYS A 94 0.39 11.60 -4.22
N ALA A 95 -0.61 10.91 -3.68
CA ALA A 95 -0.53 10.33 -2.34
C ALA A 95 0.38 9.10 -2.29
N THR A 96 0.48 8.34 -3.39
CA THR A 96 1.32 7.14 -3.47
C THR A 96 2.76 7.47 -3.84
N ASP A 97 2.98 8.44 -4.73
CA ASP A 97 4.30 8.93 -5.12
C ASP A 97 4.28 10.48 -5.18
N PRO A 98 4.75 11.16 -4.11
CA PRO A 98 4.80 12.61 -4.06
C PRO A 98 5.86 13.22 -5.00
N SER A 99 6.72 12.41 -5.62
CA SER A 99 7.80 12.84 -6.50
C SER A 99 7.35 12.99 -7.97
N GLN A 100 6.12 12.59 -8.30
CA GLN A 100 5.57 12.66 -9.66
C GLN A 100 5.31 14.10 -10.15
N PRO A 101 5.56 14.42 -11.44
CA PRO A 101 5.22 15.70 -12.03
C PRO A 101 3.71 15.99 -11.91
N GLY A 102 3.35 17.17 -11.39
CA GLY A 102 1.95 17.59 -11.18
C GLY A 102 1.43 17.42 -9.76
N CYS A 103 2.21 16.81 -8.85
CA CYS A 103 1.81 16.60 -7.45
C CYS A 103 2.12 17.77 -6.50
N GLY A 104 2.85 18.79 -6.95
CA GLY A 104 3.14 19.99 -6.16
C GLY A 104 1.94 20.89 -5.87
N ALA A 105 0.85 20.80 -6.64
CA ALA A 105 -0.37 21.59 -6.43
C ALA A 105 -1.49 20.84 -5.69
N ALA A 106 -1.34 19.52 -5.49
CA ALA A 106 -2.37 18.65 -4.92
C ALA A 106 -2.55 18.82 -3.39
N PHE A 107 -1.50 19.23 -2.68
CA PHE A 107 -1.51 19.38 -1.22
C PHE A 107 -1.21 20.82 -0.75
N THR A 108 -1.21 21.81 -1.64
CA THR A 108 -1.23 23.21 -1.20
C THR A 108 -2.62 23.51 -0.68
N ILE A 109 -2.80 23.34 0.63
CA ILE A 109 -3.91 23.97 1.36
C ILE A 109 -3.82 25.47 1.05
N PRO A 110 -4.83 26.09 0.41
CA PRO A 110 -4.91 27.53 0.33
C PRO A 110 -5.26 28.01 1.75
N GLY A 111 -4.23 28.34 2.52
CA GLY A 111 -4.34 29.35 3.58
C GLY A 111 -3.87 30.69 2.99
N PRO A 112 -4.34 31.83 3.52
CA PRO A 112 -3.98 33.16 3.00
C PRO A 112 -2.47 33.38 2.97
#